data_AF-A0A2U9NPW3-F1
#
_entry.id   AF-A0A2U9NPW3-F1
#
_cell.length_a   1.000
_cell.length_b   1.000
_cell.length_c   1.000
_cell.angle_alpha   90.00
_cell.angle_beta   90.00
_cell.angle_gamma   90.00
#
_symmetry.space_group_name_H-M   'P 1'
#
loop_
_entity.id
_entity.type
_entity.pdbx_description
1 polymer ?
#
loop_
_entity_poly.entity_id
_entity_poly.type
_entity_poly.pdbx_seq_one_letter_code
_entity_poly.pdbx_strand_id
1 'polypeptide(L)'
;MTVQKFVTYNSFDKNGQKLSDEHRLELNVLENSGNYLIHKDILRHQISQKQGTASSKTRSEVRGGGRKPWQQKGTGRARAGSNSSPLWKGGGVTFGPKPKNVVLKLNKKERKLALQTLLYNRRNNILVIDNLEDTIEVPKTKTFSELCERCGINLEQKVLIIVSEKTNNLKLSTRNIKNIELILASNLNTLSLLKAKQILCTSAAIQNIKEIYCG
;
A
#
# COMPACT_ATOMS: atom_id res chain seq x y z
N MET A 1 -4.64 -18.29 -17.60
CA MET A 1 -5.76 -17.74 -18.37
C MET A 1 -6.59 -16.86 -17.46
N THR A 2 -7.17 -15.78 -17.99
CA THR A 2 -8.09 -14.91 -17.25
C THR A 2 -9.51 -15.41 -17.45
N VAL A 3 -10.28 -15.50 -16.37
CA VAL A 3 -11.67 -15.93 -16.39
C VAL A 3 -12.55 -14.83 -15.81
N GLN A 4 -13.66 -14.53 -16.47
CA GLN A 4 -14.66 -13.60 -15.96
C GLN A 4 -15.45 -14.28 -14.84
N LYS A 5 -15.53 -13.61 -13.69
CA LYS A 5 -16.32 -14.04 -12.53
C LYS A 5 -17.25 -12.92 -12.10
N PHE A 6 -18.42 -13.31 -11.60
CA PHE A 6 -19.41 -12.38 -11.05
C PHE A 6 -19.43 -12.49 -9.54
N VAL A 7 -19.55 -11.35 -8.87
CA VAL A 7 -19.78 -11.26 -7.44
C VAL A 7 -20.95 -10.32 -7.19
N THR A 8 -21.92 -10.78 -6.42
CA THR A 8 -23.06 -9.99 -5.98
C THR A 8 -22.88 -9.63 -4.51
N TYR A 9 -23.20 -8.39 -4.17
CA TYR A 9 -23.22 -7.90 -2.79
C TYR A 9 -24.58 -7.32 -2.47
N ASN A 10 -25.11 -7.68 -1.30
CA ASN A 10 -26.32 -7.08 -0.78
C ASN A 10 -25.93 -5.82 0.00
N SER A 11 -26.67 -4.73 -0.18
CA SER A 11 -26.51 -3.54 0.64
C SER A 11 -27.15 -3.75 2.02
N PHE A 12 -26.55 -3.14 3.03
CA PHE A 12 -27.04 -3.10 4.39
C PHE A 12 -27.33 -1.66 4.80
N ASP A 13 -28.41 -1.48 5.53
CA ASP A 13 -28.75 -0.20 6.14
C ASP A 13 -27.89 0.04 7.40
N LYS A 14 -27.96 1.26 7.92
CA LYS A 14 -27.28 1.77 9.13
C LYS A 14 -27.50 0.90 10.37
N ASN A 15 -28.61 0.15 10.39
CA ASN A 15 -29.01 -0.74 11.49
C ASN A 15 -28.59 -2.20 11.25
N GLY A 16 -27.84 -2.50 10.18
CA GLY A 16 -27.41 -3.86 9.84
C GLY A 16 -28.51 -4.71 9.19
N GLN A 17 -29.63 -4.11 8.79
CA GLN A 17 -30.70 -4.80 8.06
C GLN A 17 -30.36 -4.86 6.57
N LYS A 18 -30.66 -5.99 5.92
CA LYS A 18 -30.45 -6.15 4.48
C LYS A 18 -31.45 -5.31 3.71
N LEU A 19 -30.96 -4.47 2.80
CA LEU A 19 -31.75 -3.76 1.80
C LEU A 19 -31.96 -4.67 0.57
N SER A 20 -32.93 -4.32 -0.27
CA SER A 20 -33.22 -5.04 -1.51
C SER A 20 -32.22 -4.79 -2.63
N ASP A 21 -31.33 -3.81 -2.48
CA ASP A 21 -30.46 -3.39 -3.56
C ASP A 21 -29.26 -4.34 -3.70
N GLU A 22 -29.16 -4.95 -4.87
CA GLU A 22 -28.07 -5.85 -5.23
C GLU A 22 -27.04 -5.14 -6.11
N HIS A 23 -25.78 -5.16 -5.68
CA HIS A 23 -24.68 -4.64 -6.47
C HIS A 23 -23.87 -5.78 -7.09
N ARG A 24 -23.85 -5.84 -8.42
CA ARG A 24 -23.09 -6.84 -9.19
C ARG A 24 -21.76 -6.25 -9.70
N LEU A 25 -20.66 -6.93 -9.37
CA LEU A 25 -19.32 -6.68 -9.91
C LEU A 25 -18.90 -7.79 -10.88
N GLU A 26 -18.38 -7.39 -12.03
CA GLU A 26 -17.78 -8.26 -13.03
C GLU A 26 -16.26 -8.13 -12.94
N LEU A 27 -15.57 -9.22 -12.61
CA LEU A 27 -14.13 -9.21 -12.35
C LEU A 27 -13.43 -10.18 -13.28
N ASN A 28 -12.32 -9.75 -13.91
CA ASN A 28 -11.41 -10.69 -14.55
C ASN A 28 -10.44 -11.22 -13.50
N VAL A 29 -10.45 -12.54 -13.32
CA VAL A 29 -9.68 -13.23 -12.29
C VAL A 29 -8.68 -14.15 -12.94
N LEU A 30 -7.47 -14.18 -12.38
CA LEU A 30 -6.41 -15.09 -12.82
C LEU A 30 -6.45 -16.36 -11.96
N GLU A 31 -6.81 -17.50 -12.55
CA GLU A 31 -7.05 -18.74 -11.78
C GLU A 31 -5.76 -19.38 -11.22
N ASN A 32 -4.71 -19.54 -12.03
CA ASN A 32 -3.52 -20.32 -11.63
C ASN A 32 -2.34 -19.45 -11.13
N SER A 33 -2.21 -18.22 -11.60
CA SER A 33 -1.02 -17.37 -11.37
C SER A 33 -1.32 -16.03 -10.68
N GLY A 34 -2.49 -15.91 -10.02
CA GLY A 34 -2.92 -14.69 -9.33
C GLY A 34 -1.92 -14.20 -8.27
N ASN A 35 -1.34 -15.12 -7.49
CA ASN A 35 -0.41 -14.79 -6.41
C ASN A 35 0.84 -14.07 -6.91
N TYR A 36 1.40 -14.47 -8.06
CA TYR A 36 2.58 -13.83 -8.64
C TYR A 36 2.31 -12.36 -8.95
N LEU A 37 1.17 -12.08 -9.58
CA LEU A 37 0.80 -10.73 -10.00
C LEU A 37 0.52 -9.81 -8.81
N ILE A 38 -0.19 -10.33 -7.81
CA ILE A 38 -0.47 -9.64 -6.54
C ILE A 38 0.85 -9.33 -5.83
N HIS A 39 1.75 -10.31 -5.70
CA HIS A 39 3.06 -10.12 -5.09
C HIS A 39 3.88 -9.05 -5.83
N LYS A 40 3.91 -9.09 -7.17
CA LYS A 40 4.64 -8.12 -8.00
C LYS A 40 4.13 -6.68 -7.79
N ASP A 41 2.81 -6.47 -7.70
CA ASP A 41 2.26 -5.14 -7.44
C ASP A 41 2.51 -4.66 -6.01
N ILE A 42 2.43 -5.55 -5.01
CA ILE A 42 2.76 -5.22 -3.61
C ILE A 42 4.22 -4.82 -3.48
N LEU A 43 5.13 -5.59 -4.08
CA LEU A 43 6.56 -5.32 -4.05
C LEU A 43 6.86 -3.97 -4.71
N ARG A 44 6.26 -3.68 -5.87
CA ARG A 44 6.31 -2.36 -6.50
C ARG A 44 5.85 -1.25 -5.54
N HIS A 45 4.68 -1.43 -4.92
CA HIS A 45 4.10 -0.45 -4.00
C HIS A 45 5.06 -0.17 -2.84
N GLN A 46 5.54 -1.21 -2.16
CA GLN A 46 6.43 -1.09 -1.01
C GLN A 46 7.78 -0.45 -1.38
N ILE A 47 8.35 -0.79 -2.54
CA ILE A 47 9.61 -0.18 -2.98
C ILE A 47 9.42 1.30 -3.34
N SER A 48 8.28 1.66 -3.96
CA SER A 48 7.96 3.05 -4.29
C SER A 48 7.81 3.94 -3.05
N GLN A 49 7.51 3.37 -1.88
CA GLN A 49 7.45 4.12 -0.62
C GLN A 49 8.84 4.34 0.01
N LYS A 50 9.88 3.65 -0.45
CA LYS A 50 11.24 3.80 0.10
C LYS A 50 11.90 5.04 -0.50
N GLN A 51 12.40 5.91 0.36
CA GLN A 51 13.07 7.15 -0.04
C GLN A 51 14.51 6.95 -0.53
N GLY A 52 15.22 5.93 -0.03
CA GLY A 52 16.58 5.61 -0.49
C GLY A 52 17.63 6.67 -0.14
N THR A 53 17.66 7.16 1.11
CA THR A 53 18.56 8.24 1.58
C THR A 53 19.92 7.78 2.08
N ALA A 54 20.16 6.46 2.16
CA ALA A 54 21.41 5.92 2.68
C ALA A 54 22.61 6.37 1.83
N SER A 55 23.63 6.94 2.48
CA SER A 55 24.82 7.46 1.82
C SER A 55 26.07 7.15 2.62
N SER A 56 27.17 6.95 1.91
CA SER A 56 28.50 6.74 2.47
C SER A 56 29.51 7.59 1.68
N LYS A 57 30.64 7.91 2.31
CA LYS A 57 31.73 8.63 1.63
C LYS A 57 32.66 7.63 0.96
N THR A 58 32.81 7.76 -0.35
CA THR A 58 33.84 7.09 -1.13
C THR A 58 35.22 7.66 -0.80
N ARG A 59 36.30 6.99 -1.22
CA ARG A 59 37.68 7.45 -0.96
C ARG A 59 37.98 8.87 -1.44
N SER A 60 37.22 9.35 -2.43
CA SER A 60 37.36 10.69 -3.03
C SER A 60 36.55 11.76 -2.28
N GLU A 61 35.53 11.37 -1.53
CA GLU A 61 34.67 12.29 -0.76
C GLU A 61 35.12 12.43 0.71
N VAL A 62 35.99 11.54 1.18
CA VAL A 62 36.62 11.63 2.50
C VAL A 62 37.65 12.77 2.50
N ARG A 63 37.58 13.65 3.49
CA ARG A 63 38.52 14.77 3.67
C ARG A 63 39.93 14.24 3.94
N GLY A 64 40.91 14.75 3.21
CA GLY A 64 42.31 14.30 3.26
C GLY A 64 42.72 13.61 1.96
N GLY A 65 43.71 12.71 2.01
CA GLY A 65 44.24 12.06 0.81
C GLY A 65 45.13 12.96 -0.05
N GLY A 66 45.25 12.61 -1.33
CA GLY A 66 46.04 13.32 -2.34
C GLY A 66 47.54 13.08 -2.24
N ARG A 67 48.14 13.26 -1.06
CA ARG A 67 49.57 13.01 -0.83
C ARG A 67 49.82 11.54 -0.49
N LYS A 68 50.83 10.95 -1.14
CA LYS A 68 51.29 9.61 -0.83
C LYS A 68 51.89 9.55 0.59
N PRO A 69 51.49 8.60 1.45
CA PRO A 69 51.98 8.51 2.82
C PRO A 69 53.50 8.30 2.95
N TRP A 70 54.10 7.52 2.05
CA TRP A 70 55.55 7.28 2.00
C TRP A 70 56.01 6.90 0.59
N GLN A 71 57.34 6.88 0.38
CA GLN A 71 57.97 6.53 -0.89
C GLN A 71 57.64 5.09 -1.34
N GLN A 72 57.76 4.79 -2.65
CA GLN A 72 57.30 3.50 -3.23
C GLN A 72 58.09 2.27 -2.74
N LYS A 73 59.34 2.45 -2.31
CA LYS A 73 60.27 1.43 -1.84
C LYS A 73 61.17 2.03 -0.74
N GLY A 74 61.93 1.21 -0.02
CA GLY A 74 62.93 1.66 0.95
C GLY A 74 62.43 1.88 2.38
N THR A 75 61.17 1.59 2.69
CA THR A 75 60.57 1.86 4.02
C THR A 75 60.24 0.62 4.85
N GLY A 76 60.38 -0.60 4.31
CA GLY A 76 60.01 -1.86 4.99
C GLY A 76 58.51 -2.05 5.25
N ARG A 77 57.66 -1.07 4.90
CA ARG A 77 56.21 -1.10 5.08
C ARG A 77 55.49 -1.58 3.82
N ALA A 78 54.26 -2.08 3.97
CA ALA A 78 53.35 -2.33 2.84
C ALA A 78 53.21 -1.06 1.97
N ARG A 79 52.91 -1.21 0.68
CA ARG A 79 52.75 -0.04 -0.21
C ARG A 79 51.40 0.62 0.03
N ALA A 80 51.39 1.96 0.16
CA ALA A 80 50.17 2.74 0.29
C ALA A 80 50.15 3.90 -0.72
N GLY A 81 49.00 4.09 -1.37
CA GLY A 81 48.79 5.19 -2.32
C GLY A 81 48.20 6.45 -1.70
N SER A 82 47.28 6.30 -0.75
CA SER A 82 46.60 7.40 -0.05
C SER A 82 46.19 6.93 1.35
N ASN A 83 46.13 7.85 2.31
CA ASN A 83 45.56 7.60 3.64
C ASN A 83 44.02 7.56 3.65
N SER A 84 43.35 8.05 2.59
CA SER A 84 41.90 7.92 2.40
C SER A 84 41.46 6.57 1.84
N SER A 85 42.41 5.62 1.69
CA SER A 85 42.13 4.27 1.20
C SER A 85 41.15 3.54 2.12
N PRO A 86 40.20 2.75 1.59
CA PRO A 86 39.25 1.97 2.38
C PRO A 86 39.87 0.97 3.36
N LEU A 87 41.13 0.58 3.12
CA LEU A 87 41.88 -0.31 4.01
C LEU A 87 42.35 0.41 5.30
N TRP A 88 42.30 1.73 5.32
CA TRP A 88 42.75 2.55 6.44
C TRP A 88 41.58 2.94 7.35
N LYS A 89 41.85 3.04 8.66
CA LYS A 89 40.87 3.57 9.61
C LYS A 89 40.53 5.02 9.25
N GLY A 90 39.25 5.32 9.10
CA GLY A 90 38.77 6.63 8.66
C GLY A 90 38.88 6.89 7.15
N GLY A 91 39.27 5.88 6.36
CA GLY A 91 39.23 5.93 4.89
C GLY A 91 37.81 5.82 4.33
N GLY A 92 37.70 5.89 2.99
CA GLY A 92 36.41 5.79 2.31
C GLY A 92 35.81 4.38 2.34
N VAL A 93 34.51 4.26 2.04
CA VAL A 93 33.82 2.97 1.96
C VAL A 93 33.78 2.48 0.51
N THR A 94 34.29 1.27 0.25
CA THR A 94 34.17 0.62 -1.07
C THR A 94 32.78 0.03 -1.24
N PHE A 95 32.12 0.33 -2.36
CA PHE A 95 30.76 -0.14 -2.67
C PHE A 95 29.72 0.15 -1.58
N GLY A 96 29.92 1.23 -0.83
CA GLY A 96 28.97 1.67 0.17
C GLY A 96 27.67 2.20 -0.46
N PRO A 97 26.59 2.33 0.33
CA PRO A 97 25.32 2.81 -0.16
C PRO A 97 25.44 4.24 -0.69
N LYS A 98 24.64 4.53 -1.72
CA LYS A 98 24.43 5.87 -2.27
C LYS A 98 22.94 6.15 -2.38
N PRO A 99 22.53 7.43 -2.24
CA PRO A 99 21.14 7.80 -2.41
C PRO A 99 20.65 7.40 -3.80
N LYS A 100 19.58 6.64 -3.87
CA LYS A 100 19.02 6.16 -5.14
C LYS A 100 17.51 6.02 -5.07
N ASN A 101 16.86 6.40 -6.16
CA ASN A 101 15.45 6.17 -6.36
C ASN A 101 15.28 4.82 -7.07
N VAL A 102 14.61 3.87 -6.41
CA VAL A 102 14.31 2.56 -7.00
C VAL A 102 12.86 2.57 -7.48
N VAL A 103 12.66 2.43 -8.78
CA VAL A 103 11.33 2.36 -9.38
C VAL A 103 11.17 1.02 -10.08
N LEU A 104 10.15 0.27 -9.68
CA LEU A 104 9.76 -0.96 -10.37
C LEU A 104 8.59 -0.68 -11.31
N LYS A 105 8.76 -1.06 -12.58
CA LYS A 105 7.70 -0.93 -13.57
C LYS A 105 6.73 -2.10 -13.48
N LEU A 106 5.44 -1.79 -13.47
CA LEU A 106 4.35 -2.75 -13.67
C LEU A 106 3.39 -2.18 -14.71
N ASN A 107 2.95 -3.01 -15.65
CA ASN A 107 2.02 -2.57 -16.68
C ASN A 107 0.66 -2.20 -16.07
N LYS A 108 -0.04 -1.22 -16.66
CA LYS A 108 -1.34 -0.77 -16.15
C LYS A 108 -2.38 -1.91 -16.12
N LYS A 109 -2.42 -2.73 -17.18
CA LYS A 109 -3.30 -3.90 -17.28
C LYS A 109 -2.98 -4.96 -16.22
N GLU A 110 -1.69 -5.22 -15.98
CA GLU A 110 -1.23 -6.11 -14.90
C GLU A 110 -1.69 -5.62 -13.53
N ARG A 111 -1.57 -4.32 -13.25
CA ARG A 111 -2.05 -3.73 -11.98
C ARG A 111 -3.56 -3.85 -11.82
N LYS A 112 -4.33 -3.57 -12.87
CA LYS A 112 -5.80 -3.68 -12.87
C LYS A 112 -6.22 -5.13 -12.59
N LEU A 113 -5.60 -6.09 -13.26
CA LEU A 113 -5.85 -7.52 -13.08
C LEU A 113 -5.48 -8.01 -11.66
N ALA A 114 -4.39 -7.48 -11.08
CA ALA A 114 -4.00 -7.77 -9.69
C ALA A 114 -5.08 -7.34 -8.70
N LEU A 115 -5.63 -6.14 -8.89
CA LEU A 115 -6.70 -5.58 -8.05
C LEU A 115 -8.00 -6.38 -8.19
N GLN A 116 -8.44 -6.67 -9.42
CA GLN A 116 -9.64 -7.47 -9.66
C GLN A 116 -9.54 -8.87 -9.04
N THR A 117 -8.39 -9.54 -9.23
CA THR A 117 -8.13 -10.86 -8.64
C THR A 117 -8.17 -10.80 -7.11
N LEU A 118 -7.58 -9.75 -6.51
CA LEU A 118 -7.59 -9.59 -5.05
C LEU A 118 -8.99 -9.25 -4.50
N LEU A 119 -9.76 -8.43 -5.18
CA LEU A 119 -11.16 -8.15 -4.85
C LEU A 119 -12.00 -9.43 -4.88
N TYR A 120 -11.82 -10.26 -5.90
CA TYR A 120 -12.50 -11.55 -5.98
C TYR A 120 -12.10 -12.52 -4.86
N ASN A 121 -10.81 -12.52 -4.46
CA ASN A 121 -10.35 -13.32 -3.33
C ASN A 121 -10.89 -12.83 -1.99
N ARG A 122 -11.16 -11.53 -1.86
CA ARG A 122 -11.72 -10.89 -0.66
C ARG A 122 -13.25 -10.80 -0.66
N ARG A 123 -13.94 -11.37 -1.65
CA ARG A 123 -15.41 -11.28 -1.81
C ARG A 123 -16.21 -11.62 -0.55
N ASN A 124 -15.79 -12.63 0.21
CA ASN A 124 -16.50 -13.06 1.43
C ASN A 124 -16.33 -12.09 2.61
N ASN A 125 -15.37 -11.15 2.52
CA ASN A 125 -14.99 -10.25 3.60
C ASN A 125 -15.41 -8.79 3.31
N ILE A 126 -16.13 -8.56 2.22
CA ILE A 126 -16.63 -7.25 1.80
C ILE A 126 -18.08 -7.13 2.26
N LEU A 127 -18.36 -6.08 3.03
CA LEU A 127 -19.69 -5.69 3.45
C LEU A 127 -20.03 -4.33 2.86
N VAL A 128 -21.26 -4.20 2.38
CA VAL A 128 -21.72 -3.00 1.66
C VAL A 128 -22.72 -2.26 2.53
N ILE A 129 -22.44 -1.01 2.85
CA ILE A 129 -23.35 -0.14 3.61
C ILE A 129 -23.80 0.98 2.72
N ASP A 130 -25.10 1.28 2.75
CA ASP A 130 -25.62 2.42 2.02
C ASP A 130 -25.41 3.74 2.78
N ASN A 131 -25.06 4.80 2.03
CA ASN A 131 -24.98 6.18 2.53
C ASN A 131 -24.15 6.42 3.82
N LEU A 132 -23.04 5.71 4.00
CA LEU A 132 -22.16 5.90 5.16
C LEU A 132 -21.58 7.32 5.25
N GLU A 133 -21.37 7.97 4.11
CA GLU A 133 -20.81 9.32 3.99
C GLU A 133 -21.68 10.40 4.67
N ASP A 134 -23.00 10.26 4.53
CA ASP A 134 -24.01 11.20 5.07
C ASP A 134 -24.46 10.85 6.49
N THR A 135 -24.20 9.62 6.95
CA THR A 135 -24.63 9.19 8.30
C THR A 135 -23.96 9.95 9.43
N ILE A 136 -22.79 10.55 9.18
CA ILE A 136 -21.99 11.21 10.20
C ILE A 136 -22.03 12.71 9.95
N GLU A 137 -23.08 13.35 10.43
CA GLU A 137 -23.22 14.81 10.38
C GLU A 137 -22.27 15.52 11.36
N VAL A 138 -21.97 14.89 12.50
CA VAL A 138 -21.08 15.42 13.53
C VAL A 138 -19.89 14.48 13.70
N PRO A 139 -18.63 14.98 13.68
CA PRO A 139 -17.45 14.14 13.78
C PRO A 139 -17.32 13.52 15.19
N LYS A 140 -17.87 12.32 15.38
CA LYS A 140 -17.82 11.56 16.63
C LYS A 140 -17.32 10.14 16.37
N THR A 141 -16.23 9.76 17.01
CA THR A 141 -15.65 8.40 16.91
C THR A 141 -16.56 7.34 17.53
N LYS A 142 -17.30 7.71 18.59
CA LYS A 142 -18.22 6.82 19.31
C LYS A 142 -19.39 6.38 18.41
N THR A 143 -20.02 7.32 17.70
CA THR A 143 -21.13 7.01 16.79
C THR A 143 -20.68 6.09 15.66
N PHE A 144 -19.48 6.33 15.12
CA PHE A 144 -18.88 5.44 14.12
C PHE A 144 -18.59 4.03 14.67
N SER A 145 -18.14 3.94 15.92
CA SER A 145 -17.83 2.66 16.56
C SER A 145 -19.10 1.84 16.81
N GLU A 146 -20.16 2.48 17.31
CA GLU A 146 -21.49 1.86 17.48
C GLU A 146 -22.08 1.38 16.14
N LEU A 147 -21.90 2.14 15.06
CA LEU A 147 -22.33 1.73 13.72
C LEU A 147 -21.58 0.46 13.27
N CYS A 148 -20.27 0.42 13.47
CA CYS A 148 -19.47 -0.76 13.14
C CYS A 148 -19.90 -2.00 13.93
N GLU A 149 -20.18 -1.84 15.22
CA GLU A 149 -20.68 -2.93 16.08
C GLU A 149 -22.03 -3.47 15.58
N ARG A 150 -22.97 -2.59 15.21
CA ARG A 150 -24.28 -2.98 14.64
C ARG A 150 -24.13 -3.75 13.32
N CYS A 151 -23.13 -3.40 12.51
CA CYS A 151 -22.85 -4.07 11.25
C CYS A 151 -21.97 -5.34 11.41
N GLY A 152 -21.66 -5.76 12.64
CA GLY A 152 -20.84 -6.95 12.90
C GLY A 152 -19.35 -6.78 12.53
N ILE A 153 -18.87 -5.53 12.45
CA ILE A 153 -17.50 -5.20 12.09
C ILE A 153 -16.66 -5.17 13.36
N ASN A 154 -15.62 -6.00 13.41
CA ASN A 154 -14.72 -6.05 14.55
C ASN A 154 -13.59 -5.02 14.39
N LEU A 155 -13.64 -3.96 15.19
CA LEU A 155 -12.67 -2.87 15.21
C LEU A 155 -11.29 -3.25 15.78
N GLU A 156 -11.16 -4.40 16.44
CA GLU A 156 -9.87 -4.96 16.86
C GLU A 156 -9.08 -5.50 15.66
N GLN A 157 -9.78 -5.85 14.58
CA GLN A 157 -9.19 -6.32 13.34
C GLN A 157 -8.91 -5.14 12.39
N LYS A 158 -8.03 -5.36 11.41
CA LYS A 158 -7.74 -4.36 10.38
C LYS A 158 -8.94 -4.22 9.44
N VAL A 159 -9.57 -3.05 9.45
CA VAL A 159 -10.75 -2.74 8.63
C VAL A 159 -10.36 -1.71 7.57
N LEU A 160 -10.72 -1.96 6.33
CA LEU A 160 -10.58 -1.00 5.24
C LEU A 160 -11.95 -0.44 4.88
N ILE A 161 -12.09 0.87 4.92
CA ILE A 161 -13.31 1.58 4.53
C ILE A 161 -13.05 2.23 3.17
N ILE A 162 -13.91 1.93 2.20
CA ILE A 162 -13.85 2.42 0.84
C ILE A 162 -15.11 3.24 0.56
N VAL A 163 -14.92 4.52 0.30
CA VAL A 163 -15.97 5.52 0.09
C VAL A 163 -15.87 6.17 -1.28
N SER A 164 -16.98 6.67 -1.82
CA SER A 164 -16.96 7.51 -3.02
C SER A 164 -16.30 8.84 -2.72
N GLU A 165 -16.70 9.47 -1.62
CA GLU A 165 -16.18 10.76 -1.19
C GLU A 165 -15.68 10.70 0.26
N LYS A 166 -14.63 11.47 0.54
CA LYS A 166 -14.07 11.59 1.89
C LYS A 166 -14.65 12.82 2.58
N THR A 167 -15.85 12.68 3.13
CA THR A 167 -16.44 13.75 3.96
C THR A 167 -15.53 14.03 5.16
N ASN A 168 -15.40 15.31 5.53
CA ASN A 168 -14.53 15.72 6.64
C ASN A 168 -14.96 15.07 7.96
N ASN A 169 -16.27 14.93 8.16
CA ASN A 169 -16.83 14.34 9.37
C ASN A 169 -16.46 12.87 9.51
N LEU A 170 -16.60 12.09 8.42
CA LEU A 170 -16.20 10.69 8.39
C LEU A 170 -14.69 10.55 8.65
N LYS A 171 -13.87 11.33 7.94
CA LYS A 171 -12.42 11.31 8.09
C LYS A 171 -11.99 11.59 9.54
N LEU A 172 -12.58 12.59 10.20
CA LEU A 172 -12.27 12.91 11.59
C LEU A 172 -12.76 11.83 12.56
N SER A 173 -13.90 11.22 12.28
CA SER A 173 -14.50 10.15 13.10
C SER A 173 -13.72 8.84 13.02
N THR A 174 -13.05 8.54 11.90
CA THR A 174 -12.28 7.30 11.72
C THR A 174 -10.79 7.46 12.06
N ARG A 175 -10.22 8.66 11.92
CA ARG A 175 -8.76 8.90 12.02
C ARG A 175 -8.13 8.42 13.34
N ASN A 176 -8.88 8.47 14.44
CA ASN A 176 -8.35 8.09 15.76
C ASN A 176 -8.22 6.56 15.95
N ILE A 177 -8.90 5.76 15.11
CA ILE A 177 -8.93 4.30 15.26
C ILE A 177 -7.78 3.69 14.46
N LYS A 178 -6.78 3.15 15.17
CA LYS A 178 -5.51 2.65 14.59
C LYS A 178 -5.68 1.55 13.53
N ASN A 179 -6.71 0.72 13.68
CA ASN A 179 -6.94 -0.44 12.81
C ASN A 179 -7.75 -0.11 11.55
N ILE A 180 -8.24 1.13 11.43
CA ILE A 180 -9.05 1.57 10.30
C ILE A 180 -8.19 2.32 9.29
N GLU A 181 -8.40 2.00 8.02
CA GLU A 181 -7.86 2.75 6.90
C GLU A 181 -9.02 3.26 6.04
N LEU A 182 -9.13 4.58 5.84
CA LEU A 182 -10.17 5.20 5.01
C LEU A 182 -9.58 5.59 3.65
N ILE A 183 -10.09 5.01 2.56
CA ILE A 183 -9.61 5.21 1.19
C ILE A 183 -10.78 5.60 0.28
N LEU A 184 -10.48 6.39 -0.76
CA LEU A 184 -11.44 6.68 -1.83
C LEU A 184 -11.49 5.50 -2.79
N ALA A 185 -12.64 5.23 -3.39
CA ALA A 185 -12.78 4.23 -4.45
C ALA A 185 -11.72 4.43 -5.55
N SER A 186 -11.41 5.67 -5.93
CA SER A 186 -10.39 6.01 -6.93
C SER A 186 -8.94 5.70 -6.54
N ASN A 187 -8.65 5.60 -5.23
CA ASN A 187 -7.30 5.38 -4.68
C ASN A 187 -7.11 3.94 -4.19
N LEU A 188 -7.95 3.03 -4.67
CA LEU A 188 -7.92 1.62 -4.29
C LEU A 188 -6.58 0.98 -4.73
N ASN A 189 -5.98 0.23 -3.80
CA ASN A 189 -4.65 -0.33 -3.97
C ASN A 189 -4.57 -1.75 -3.38
N THR A 190 -3.63 -2.55 -3.89
CA THR A 190 -3.46 -3.97 -3.52
C THR A 190 -3.00 -4.15 -2.08
N LEU A 191 -2.16 -3.24 -1.58
CA LEU A 191 -1.58 -3.32 -0.24
C LEU A 191 -2.66 -3.18 0.85
N SER A 192 -3.51 -2.16 0.75
CA SER A 192 -4.59 -1.89 1.70
C SER A 192 -5.66 -3.00 1.65
N LEU A 193 -6.03 -3.47 0.45
CA LEU A 193 -6.95 -4.61 0.28
C LEU A 193 -6.40 -5.91 0.90
N LEU A 194 -5.10 -6.18 0.75
CA LEU A 194 -4.50 -7.38 1.32
C LEU A 194 -4.39 -7.28 2.85
N LYS A 195 -4.02 -6.10 3.37
CA LYS A 195 -3.83 -5.83 4.80
C LYS A 195 -5.13 -5.92 5.60
N ALA A 196 -6.26 -5.59 4.98
CA ALA A 196 -7.57 -5.62 5.61
C ALA A 196 -8.06 -7.07 5.83
N LYS A 197 -8.63 -7.32 7.02
CA LYS A 197 -9.38 -8.55 7.31
C LYS A 197 -10.83 -8.41 6.91
N GLN A 198 -11.43 -7.24 7.18
CA GLN A 198 -12.78 -6.88 6.79
C GLN A 198 -12.73 -5.61 5.93
N ILE A 199 -13.58 -5.55 4.91
CA ILE A 199 -13.67 -4.42 4.00
C ILE A 199 -15.10 -3.89 4.04
N LEU A 200 -15.23 -2.59 4.24
CA LEU A 200 -16.48 -1.86 4.24
C LEU A 200 -16.53 -0.97 3.01
N CYS A 201 -17.52 -1.15 2.15
CA CYS A 201 -17.71 -0.36 0.94
C CYS A 201 -19.04 0.38 0.98
N THR A 202 -19.09 1.62 0.49
CA THR A 202 -20.37 2.26 0.18
C THR A 202 -20.93 1.76 -1.14
N SER A 203 -22.26 1.77 -1.29
CA SER A 203 -22.96 1.48 -2.56
C SER A 203 -22.38 2.29 -3.72
N ALA A 204 -22.23 3.60 -3.52
CA ALA A 204 -21.60 4.53 -4.46
C ALA A 204 -20.12 4.19 -4.73
N ALA A 205 -19.35 3.77 -3.72
CA ALA A 205 -17.98 3.31 -3.94
C ALA A 205 -17.90 2.09 -4.84
N ILE A 206 -18.85 1.15 -4.76
CA ILE A 206 -18.87 -0.04 -5.62
C ILE A 206 -19.11 0.35 -7.08
N GLN A 207 -20.00 1.30 -7.32
CA GLN A 207 -20.22 1.83 -8.67
C GLN A 207 -18.93 2.46 -9.24
N ASN A 208 -18.25 3.29 -8.44
CA ASN A 208 -16.96 3.86 -8.85
C ASN A 208 -15.89 2.78 -9.10
N ILE A 209 -15.85 1.72 -8.28
CA ILE A 209 -14.93 0.59 -8.47
C ILE A 209 -15.22 -0.13 -9.79
N LYS A 210 -16.51 -0.32 -10.12
CA LYS A 210 -16.94 -0.94 -11.37
C LYS A 210 -16.46 -0.15 -12.57
N GLU A 211 -16.66 1.17 -12.57
CA GLU A 211 -16.27 2.04 -13.69
C GLU A 211 -14.74 2.12 -13.86
N ILE A 212 -14.00 2.34 -12.77
CA ILE A 212 -12.54 2.56 -12.86
C ILE A 212 -11.79 1.24 -13.09
N TYR A 213 -12.14 0.21 -12.32
CA TYR A 213 -11.37 -1.03 -12.27
C TYR A 213 -11.99 -2.19 -13.00
N CYS A 214 -13.27 -2.15 -13.40
CA CYS A 214 -13.92 -3.29 -14.07
C CYS A 214 -14.29 -3.00 -15.54
N GLY A 215 -14.39 -1.73 -15.95
CA GLY A 215 -14.56 -1.33 -17.35
C GLY A 215 -13.31 -1.45 -18.22
#